data_AF-B9I8I2-F1
#
_entry.id   AF-B9I8I2-F1
#
_cell.length_a   1.000
_cell.length_b   1.000
_cell.length_c   1.000
_cell.angle_alpha   90.00
_cell.angle_beta   90.00
_cell.angle_gamma   90.00
#
_symmetry.space_group_name_H-M   'P 1'
#
loop_
_entity.id
_entity.type
_entity.pdbx_description
1 polymer ?
#
loop_
_entity_poly.entity_id
_entity_poly.type
_entity_poly.pdbx_seq_one_letter_code
_entity_poly.pdbx_strand_id
1 'polypeptide(L)' 'MIYKAMNPRTDKIVRRTTMVATAVASYFLLTADYGPQPNAVEPIKRAILSAQSSVKEFIFGSGKES' A
#
# COMPACT_ATOMS: atom_id res chain seq x y z
N MET A 1 -14.77 18.15 -31.99
CA MET A 1 -15.15 17.39 -30.79
C MET A 1 -14.80 15.93 -31.06
N ILE A 2 -13.66 15.45 -30.54
CA ILE A 2 -13.07 14.17 -30.94
C ILE A 2 -13.51 13.08 -29.97
N TYR A 3 -14.50 12.27 -30.36
CA TYR A 3 -14.73 10.99 -29.70
C TYR A 3 -13.81 9.97 -30.36
N LYS A 4 -12.60 9.82 -29.82
CA LYS A 4 -11.75 8.66 -30.12
C LYS A 4 -12.52 7.44 -29.59
N ALA A 5 -13.10 6.65 -30.48
CA ALA A 5 -13.78 5.40 -30.11
C ALA A 5 -12.84 4.59 -29.20
N MET A 6 -13.23 4.45 -27.94
CA MET A 6 -12.38 3.81 -26.94
C MET A 6 -12.21 2.37 -27.38
N ASN A 7 -10.95 1.94 -27.57
CA ASN A 7 -10.65 0.61 -28.04
C ASN A 7 -11.38 -0.41 -27.14
N PRO A 8 -12.18 -1.35 -27.69
CA PRO A 8 -13.02 -2.24 -26.89
C PRO A 8 -12.22 -3.07 -25.86
N ARG A 9 -10.92 -3.28 -26.11
CA ARG A 9 -10.01 -3.90 -25.14
C ARG A 9 -9.71 -2.99 -23.95
N THR A 10 -9.51 -1.70 -24.21
CA THR A 10 -9.26 -0.67 -23.20
C THR A 10 -10.51 -0.46 -22.34
N ASP A 11 -11.70 -0.43 -22.93
CA ASP A 11 -12.97 -0.35 -22.19
C ASP A 11 -13.13 -1.49 -21.19
N LYS A 12 -12.84 -2.73 -21.61
CA LYS A 12 -12.88 -3.90 -20.75
C LYS A 12 -11.88 -3.83 -19.59
N ILE A 13 -10.69 -3.27 -19.81
CA ILE A 13 -9.68 -3.08 -18.77
C ILE A 13 -10.13 -1.99 -17.79
N VAL A 14 -10.50 -0.82 -18.30
CA VAL A 14 -10.97 0.31 -17.49
C VAL A 14 -12.14 -0.12 -16.61
N ARG A 15 -13.13 -0.81 -17.17
CA ARG A 15 -14.29 -1.29 -16.41
C ARG A 15 -13.90 -2.24 -15.27
N ARG A 16 -12.96 -3.16 -15.51
CA ARG A 16 -12.46 -4.07 -14.47
C ARG A 16 -11.66 -3.32 -13.42
N THR A 17 -10.77 -2.44 -13.83
CA THR A 17 -9.97 -1.62 -12.91
C THR A 17 -10.85 -0.75 -12.05
N THR A 18 -11.88 -0.13 -12.62
CA THR A 18 -12.86 0.66 -11.85
C THR A 18 -13.60 -0.21 -10.85
N MET A 19 -14.07 -1.40 -11.22
CA MET A 19 -14.72 -2.31 -10.25
C MET A 19 -13.78 -2.69 -9.10
N VAL A 20 -12.52 -3.02 -9.39
CA VAL A 20 -11.52 -3.36 -8.38
C VAL A 20 -11.19 -2.15 -7.51
N ALA A 21 -10.96 -0.99 -8.12
CA ALA A 21 -10.68 0.25 -7.41
C ALA A 21 -11.84 0.64 -6.49
N THR A 22 -13.08 0.52 -6.94
CA THR A 22 -14.26 0.74 -6.11
C THR A 22 -14.31 -0.25 -4.94
N ALA A 23 -14.08 -1.54 -5.17
CA ALA A 23 -14.07 -2.53 -4.09
C ALA A 23 -12.97 -2.24 -3.05
N VAL A 24 -11.77 -1.88 -3.51
CA VAL A 24 -10.62 -1.52 -2.65
C VAL A 24 -10.92 -0.22 -1.88
N ALA A 25 -11.42 0.81 -2.55
CA ALA A 25 -11.81 2.06 -1.90
C ALA A 25 -12.92 1.85 -0.86
N SER A 26 -13.95 1.07 -1.20
CA SER A 26 -15.00 0.69 -0.25
C SER A 26 -14.45 -0.08 0.93
N TYR A 27 -13.54 -1.03 0.72
CA TYR A 27 -12.88 -1.75 1.80
C TYR A 27 -12.07 -0.81 2.71
N PHE A 28 -11.33 0.13 2.12
CA PHE A 28 -10.58 1.14 2.87
C PHE A 28 -11.49 2.08 3.65
N LEU A 29 -12.59 2.56 3.07
CA LEU A 29 -13.56 3.43 3.74
C LEU A 29 -14.30 2.69 4.85
N LEU A 30 -14.71 1.44 4.61
CA LEU A 30 -15.32 0.60 5.64
C LEU A 30 -14.34 0.34 6.78
N THR A 31 -13.09 -0.02 6.47
CA THR A 31 -12.07 -0.27 7.50
C THR A 31 -11.53 1.00 8.15
N ALA A 32 -11.79 2.19 7.58
CA ALA A 32 -11.35 3.46 8.14
C ALA A 32 -12.01 3.74 9.51
N ASP A 33 -13.30 3.39 9.66
CA ASP A 33 -14.01 3.54 10.94
C ASP A 33 -13.63 2.49 11.98
N TYR A 34 -13.03 1.37 11.57
CA TYR A 34 -12.56 0.33 12.51
C TYR A 34 -11.22 0.65 13.16
N GLY A 35 -10.54 1.72 12.73
CA GLY A 35 -9.21 2.09 13.20
C GLY A 35 -8.15 1.00 12.93
N PRO A 36 -6.86 1.32 13.10
CA PRO A 36 -5.81 0.31 13.04
C PRO A 36 -6.03 -0.70 14.17
N GLN A 37 -6.66 -1.84 13.85
CA GLN A 37 -6.70 -2.98 14.77
C GLN A 37 -5.26 -3.34 15.15
N PRO A 38 -4.91 -3.36 16.45
CA PRO A 38 -3.53 -3.48 16.91
C PRO A 38 -2.84 -4.73 16.35
N ASN A 39 -3.61 -5.78 16.06
CA ASN A 39 -3.12 -7.07 15.59
C ASN A 39 -2.63 -7.05 14.12
N ALA A 40 -2.99 -6.04 13.32
CA ALA A 40 -2.56 -5.90 11.92
C ALA A 40 -1.47 -4.83 11.72
N VAL A 41 -1.43 -3.82 12.59
CA VAL A 41 -0.41 -2.76 12.55
C VAL A 41 0.86 -3.11 13.31
N GLU A 42 0.82 -4.08 14.21
CA GLU A 42 2.01 -4.57 14.91
C GLU A 42 3.08 -5.14 13.97
N PRO A 43 2.77 -6.03 13.00
CA PRO A 43 3.76 -6.54 12.06
C PRO A 43 4.38 -5.44 11.19
N ILE A 44 3.56 -4.49 10.73
CA ILE A 44 4.00 -3.38 9.88
C ILE A 44 4.88 -2.42 10.68
N LYS A 45 4.49 -2.07 11.91
CA LYS A 45 5.27 -1.21 12.80
C LYS A 45 6.61 -1.86 13.15
N ARG A 46 6.64 -3.17 13.42
CA ARG A 46 7.89 -3.92 13.66
C ARG A 46 8.78 -3.94 12.42
N ALA A 47 8.20 -4.13 11.23
CA ALA A 47 8.96 -4.09 9.97
C ALA A 47 9.56 -2.70 9.71
N ILE A 48 8.81 -1.63 9.94
CA ILE A 48 9.29 -0.25 9.79
C ILE A 48 10.37 0.08 10.81
N LEU A 49 10.21 -0.31 12.08
CA LEU A 49 11.21 -0.11 13.12
C LEU A 49 12.49 -0.92 12.84
N SER A 50 12.34 -2.17 12.38
CA SER A 50 13.47 -3.00 11.96
C SER A 50 14.21 -2.37 10.78
N ALA A 51 13.49 -1.91 9.75
CA ALA A 51 14.09 -1.19 8.62
C ALA A 51 14.80 0.09 9.07
N GLN A 52 14.22 0.84 10.01
CA GLN A 52 14.84 2.04 10.56
C GLN A 52 16.13 1.71 11.32
N SER A 53 16.14 0.67 12.16
CA SER A 53 17.35 0.21 12.85
C SER A 53 18.41 -0.29 11.89
N SER A 54 18.05 -1.08 10.88
CA SER A 54 18.99 -1.55 9.85
C SER A 54 19.61 -0.40 9.06
N VAL A 55 18.82 0.62 8.69
CA VAL A 55 19.34 1.83 8.02
C VAL A 55 20.21 2.63 8.97
N LYS A 56 19.84 2.73 10.24
CA LYS A 56 20.64 3.42 11.25
C LYS A 56 21.98 2.71 11.44
N GLU A 57 22.01 1.39 11.59
CA GLU A 57 23.25 0.59 11.66
C GLU A 57 24.09 0.71 10.38
N PHE A 58 23.43 0.74 9.21
CA PHE A 58 24.10 0.93 7.92
C PHE A 58 24.76 2.30 7.79
N ILE A 59 24.10 3.37 8.25
CA ILE A 59 24.59 4.76 8.16
C ILE A 59 25.61 5.09 9.25
N PHE A 60 25.36 4.65 10.49
CA PHE A 60 26.27 4.91 11.62
C PHE A 60 27.47 3.96 11.65
N GLY A 61 27.49 2.94 10.79
CA GLY A 61 28.60 2.01 10.65
C GLY A 61 28.65 1.00 11.81
N SER A 62 28.63 -0.29 11.47
CA SER A 62 28.98 -1.37 12.40
C SER A 62 30.40 -1.16 12.93
N GLY A 63 30.48 -0.56 14.11
CA GLY A 63 31.70 -0.27 14.83
C GLY A 63 31.70 -0.93 16.21
N LYS A 64 32.04 -2.23 16.23
CA LYS A 64 32.68 -2.99 17.33
C LYS A 64 31.82 -3.30 18.58
N GLU A 65 31.57 -4.56 18.92
CA GLU A 65 32.48 -5.55 19.54
C GLU A 65 32.85 -5.20 21.00
N SER A 66 32.07 -5.74 21.94
CA SER A 66 32.45 -6.30 23.25
C SER A 66 31.31 -7.14 23.79
#